data_AF-A0A920HQV2-F1
#
_entry.id   AF-A0A920HQV2-F1
#
_cell.length_a   1.000
_cell.length_b   1.000
_cell.length_c   1.000
_cell.angle_alpha   90.00
_cell.angle_beta   90.00
_cell.angle_gamma   90.00
#
_symmetry.space_group_name_H-M   'P 1'
#
loop_
_entity.id
_entity.type
_entity.pdbx_description
1 polymer ?
#
loop_
_entity_poly.entity_id
_entity_poly.type
_entity_poly.pdbx_seq_one_letter_code
_entity_poly.pdbx_strand_id
1 'polypeptide(L)'
;MHLYSIETGNFKLDGGAMFGVVPKVLWEKTNPADSSNKIEMSARCLLIEDGKRLILVDAGLGNKQSEKFFSHYSRFGDATLESSLKLNGFSTDDVTDVLFTHLHFDHCGGATKREGDKIIPLLKMLVFGVLKNIGTGQT
;
A
#
# COMPACT_ATOMS: atom_id res chain seq x y z
N MET A 1 1.69 13.78 -18.91
CA MET A 1 1.72 13.18 -17.57
C MET A 1 0.30 12.91 -17.11
N HIS A 2 -0.06 11.64 -16.90
CA HIS A 2 -1.33 11.20 -16.34
C HIS A 2 -1.12 10.54 -14.98
N LEU A 3 -2.05 10.76 -14.05
CA LEU A 3 -1.98 10.27 -12.67
C LEU A 3 -3.18 9.38 -12.39
N TYR A 4 -2.93 8.22 -11.79
CA TYR A 4 -3.97 7.25 -11.43
C TYR A 4 -3.86 6.86 -9.97
N SER A 5 -5.00 6.74 -9.31
CA SER A 5 -5.12 6.14 -7.99
C SER A 5 -5.33 4.64 -8.15
N ILE A 6 -4.38 3.84 -7.70
CA ILE A 6 -4.42 2.37 -7.82
C ILE A 6 -4.72 1.79 -6.45
N GLU A 7 -5.94 1.32 -6.24
CA GLU A 7 -6.31 0.63 -5.01
C GLU A 7 -5.72 -0.78 -4.98
N THR A 8 -5.06 -1.14 -3.88
CA THR A 8 -4.29 -2.39 -3.74
C THR A 8 -4.75 -3.23 -2.54
N GLY A 9 -5.98 -2.97 -2.10
CA GLY A 9 -6.71 -3.72 -1.09
C GLY A 9 -7.04 -2.89 0.14
N ASN A 10 -8.10 -3.32 0.83
CA ASN A 10 -8.57 -2.70 2.05
C ASN A 10 -8.31 -3.60 3.26
N PHE A 11 -8.10 -2.98 4.39
CA PHE A 11 -7.75 -3.64 5.64
C PHE A 11 -8.17 -2.79 6.82
N LYS A 12 -8.05 -3.31 8.03
CA LYS A 12 -8.37 -2.58 9.26
C LYS A 12 -7.23 -2.59 10.25
N LEU A 13 -7.05 -1.46 10.93
CA LEU A 13 -6.07 -1.27 11.99
C LEU A 13 -6.75 -0.69 13.23
N ASP A 14 -6.15 -0.89 14.40
CA ASP A 14 -6.63 -0.22 15.62
C ASP A 14 -6.57 1.29 15.45
N GLY A 15 -7.69 1.98 15.68
CA GLY A 15 -7.78 3.42 15.52
C GLY A 15 -6.88 4.19 16.48
N GLY A 16 -6.71 3.70 17.72
CA GLY A 16 -5.80 4.30 18.69
C GLY A 16 -4.34 4.26 18.21
N ALA A 17 -3.91 3.14 17.62
CA ALA A 17 -2.58 3.02 17.02
C ALA A 17 -2.36 3.99 15.84
N MET A 18 -3.39 4.22 15.03
CA MET A 18 -3.30 5.12 13.86
C MET A 18 -3.31 6.60 14.22
N PHE A 19 -4.01 6.97 15.29
CA PHE A 19 -4.18 8.36 15.71
C PHE A 19 -3.31 8.75 16.92
N GLY A 20 -2.60 7.80 17.51
CA GLY A 20 -1.64 8.01 18.59
C GLY A 20 -2.28 8.71 19.80
N VAL A 21 -1.81 9.92 20.11
CA VAL A 21 -2.28 10.71 21.26
C VAL A 21 -3.62 11.40 21.03
N VAL A 22 -4.15 11.40 19.80
CA VAL A 22 -5.42 12.07 19.51
C VAL A 22 -6.58 11.31 20.17
N PRO A 23 -7.42 11.95 20.98
CA PRO A 23 -8.54 11.29 21.65
C PRO A 23 -9.54 10.65 20.67
N LYS A 24 -10.04 9.47 21.02
CA LYS A 24 -11.03 8.72 20.24
C LYS A 24 -12.27 9.54 19.88
N VAL A 25 -12.78 10.31 20.83
CA VAL A 25 -13.94 11.20 20.63
C VAL A 25 -13.74 12.23 19.51
N LEU A 26 -12.50 12.51 19.08
CA LEU A 26 -12.19 13.39 17.96
C LEU A 26 -12.05 12.61 16.66
N TRP A 27 -11.18 11.60 16.59
CA TRP A 27 -10.89 10.90 15.34
C TRP A 27 -12.01 9.97 14.87
N GLU A 28 -12.83 9.44 15.79
CA GLU A 28 -13.93 8.51 15.44
C GLU A 28 -15.04 9.21 14.64
N LYS A 29 -15.10 10.55 14.67
CA LYS A 29 -16.05 11.34 13.89
C LYS A 29 -15.84 11.21 12.39
N THR A 30 -14.58 11.09 11.95
CA THR A 30 -14.21 10.95 10.53
C THR A 30 -13.83 9.52 10.17
N ASN A 31 -13.38 8.74 11.15
CA ASN A 31 -12.91 7.37 10.98
C ASN A 31 -13.62 6.46 11.99
N PRO A 32 -14.90 6.11 11.74
CA PRO A 32 -15.67 5.27 12.65
C PRO A 32 -14.97 3.93 12.89
N ALA A 33 -14.85 3.54 14.15
CA ALA A 33 -14.26 2.26 14.52
C ALA A 33 -15.34 1.18 14.72
N ASP A 34 -14.98 -0.08 14.47
CA ASP A 34 -15.81 -1.22 14.82
C ASP A 34 -15.73 -1.59 16.30
N SER A 35 -16.44 -2.66 16.70
CA SER A 35 -16.48 -3.13 18.09
C SER A 35 -15.11 -3.56 18.65
N SER A 36 -14.14 -3.83 17.79
CA SER A 36 -12.75 -4.14 18.17
C SER A 36 -11.83 -2.91 18.08
N ASN A 37 -12.41 -1.72 18.03
CA ASN A 37 -11.71 -0.44 17.89
C ASN A 37 -10.92 -0.30 16.58
N LYS A 38 -11.24 -1.10 15.54
CA LYS A 38 -10.54 -1.02 14.26
C LYS A 38 -11.23 -0.07 13.29
N ILE A 39 -10.44 0.73 12.59
CA ILE A 39 -10.88 1.63 11.51
C ILE A 39 -10.57 1.01 10.15
N GLU A 40 -11.36 1.36 9.14
CA GLU A 40 -11.13 0.96 7.76
C GLU A 40 -10.00 1.77 7.13
N MET A 41 -9.11 1.06 6.43
CA MET A 41 -7.93 1.58 5.76
C MET A 41 -7.91 1.04 4.33
N SER A 42 -7.33 1.81 3.41
CA SER A 42 -7.15 1.41 2.02
C SER A 42 -5.71 1.67 1.60
N ALA A 43 -5.03 0.64 1.10
CA ALA A 43 -3.72 0.78 0.50
C ALA A 43 -3.90 1.29 -0.93
N ARG A 44 -3.45 2.51 -1.22
CA ARG A 44 -3.51 3.12 -2.56
C ARG A 44 -2.13 3.51 -3.02
N CYS A 45 -1.76 3.06 -4.20
CA CYS A 45 -0.54 3.46 -4.89
C CYS A 45 -0.85 4.61 -5.84
N LEU A 46 0.13 5.48 -6.08
CA LEU A 46 0.06 6.48 -7.15
C LEU A 46 0.78 5.91 -8.37
N LEU A 47 0.09 5.83 -9.49
CA LEU A 47 0.68 5.49 -10.79
C LEU A 47 0.85 6.77 -11.61
N ILE A 48 2.05 6.98 -12.12
CA ILE A 48 2.43 8.15 -12.92
C ILE A 48 2.83 7.65 -14.31
N GLU A 49 2.01 7.99 -15.30
CA GLU A 49 2.35 7.78 -16.72
C GLU A 49 2.98 9.06 -17.26
N ASP A 50 4.26 8.98 -17.62
CA ASP A 50 5.02 10.10 -18.17
C ASP A 50 5.89 9.66 -19.37
N GLY A 51 5.32 9.82 -20.57
CA GLY A 51 5.97 9.43 -21.82
C GLY A 51 6.21 7.92 -21.89
N LYS A 52 7.48 7.50 -21.78
CA LYS A 52 7.88 6.08 -21.79
C LYS A 52 8.02 5.49 -20.39
N ARG A 53 7.81 6.29 -19.35
CA ARG A 53 7.91 5.84 -17.96
C ARG A 53 6.53 5.60 -17.38
N LEU A 54 6.41 4.49 -16.67
CA LEU A 54 5.24 4.16 -15.87
C LEU A 54 5.74 3.90 -14.45
N ILE A 55 5.66 4.93 -13.63
CA ILE A 55 6.27 4.96 -12.29
C ILE A 55 5.20 4.65 -11.26
N LEU A 56 5.43 3.64 -10.44
CA LEU A 56 4.54 3.27 -9.35
C LEU A 56 5.12 3.75 -8.01
N VAL A 57 4.36 4.53 -7.24
CA VAL A 57 4.70 4.90 -5.86
C VAL A 57 4.02 3.91 -4.92
N ASP A 58 4.83 3.16 -4.16
CA ASP A 58 4.48 1.97 -3.40
C ASP A 58 3.93 0.81 -4.27
N ALA A 59 3.58 -0.31 -3.67
CA ALA A 59 3.12 -1.54 -4.32
C ALA A 59 2.01 -2.28 -3.53
N GLY A 60 1.50 -1.67 -2.46
CA GLY A 60 0.37 -2.20 -1.70
C GLY A 60 0.67 -3.43 -0.86
N LEU A 61 -0.42 -4.08 -0.39
CA LEU A 61 -0.41 -5.17 0.59
C LEU A 61 0.27 -6.45 0.09
N GLY A 62 0.09 -6.77 -1.19
CA GLY A 62 0.43 -8.08 -1.76
C GLY A 62 -0.30 -9.25 -1.10
N ASN A 63 0.20 -10.46 -1.33
CA ASN A 63 -0.45 -11.70 -0.88
C ASN A 63 0.53 -12.80 -0.41
N LYS A 64 1.82 -12.49 -0.27
CA LYS A 64 2.87 -13.49 0.00
C LYS A 64 2.96 -13.95 1.47
N GLN A 65 2.39 -13.17 2.39
CA GLN A 65 2.38 -13.44 3.83
C GLN A 65 1.33 -14.52 4.16
N SER A 66 1.47 -15.14 5.34
CA SER A 66 0.56 -16.22 5.75
C SER A 66 -0.86 -15.71 6.05
N GLU A 67 -1.84 -16.61 5.98
CA GLU A 67 -3.21 -16.32 6.43
C GLU A 67 -3.25 -15.84 7.88
N LYS A 68 -2.42 -16.45 8.75
CA LYS A 68 -2.27 -16.00 10.14
C LYS A 68 -1.75 -14.56 10.23
N PHE A 69 -0.85 -14.14 9.35
CA PHE A 69 -0.43 -12.74 9.33
C PHE A 69 -1.60 -11.84 8.96
N PHE A 70 -2.29 -12.15 7.85
CA PHE A 70 -3.39 -11.34 7.34
C PHE A 70 -4.65 -11.35 8.21
N SER A 71 -4.85 -12.35 9.07
CA SER A 71 -6.01 -12.40 9.97
C SER A 71 -6.03 -11.26 10.99
N HIS A 72 -4.88 -10.66 11.31
CA HIS A 72 -4.80 -9.47 12.19
C HIS A 72 -5.35 -8.20 11.54
N TYR A 73 -5.41 -8.16 10.21
CA TYR A 73 -5.70 -6.96 9.43
C TYR A 73 -7.11 -6.94 8.85
N SER A 74 -7.94 -7.96 9.10
CA SER A 74 -9.36 -7.98 8.68
C SER A 74 -9.57 -7.48 7.23
N ARG A 75 -8.79 -8.03 6.29
CA ARG A 75 -8.80 -7.60 4.88
C ARG A 75 -10.19 -7.75 4.26
N PHE A 76 -10.54 -6.82 3.37
CA PHE A 76 -11.82 -6.84 2.65
C PHE A 76 -11.70 -6.22 1.26
N GLY A 77 -12.68 -6.51 0.40
CA GLY A 77 -12.68 -6.12 -1.01
C GLY A 77 -11.75 -6.99 -1.87
N ASP A 78 -11.85 -6.80 -3.19
CA ASP A 78 -11.19 -7.65 -4.18
C ASP A 78 -10.06 -6.94 -4.95
N ALA A 79 -9.79 -5.68 -4.62
CA ALA A 79 -8.78 -4.89 -5.30
C ALA A 79 -7.37 -5.43 -5.01
N THR A 80 -6.63 -5.73 -6.08
CA THR A 80 -5.21 -6.11 -6.08
C THR A 80 -4.43 -5.14 -6.96
N LEU A 81 -3.10 -5.11 -6.81
CA LEU A 81 -2.25 -4.31 -7.69
C LEU A 81 -2.48 -4.67 -9.16
N GLU A 82 -2.49 -5.97 -9.47
CA GLU A 82 -2.68 -6.49 -10.82
C GLU A 82 -4.05 -6.14 -11.40
N SER A 83 -5.13 -6.33 -10.64
CA SER A 83 -6.48 -6.01 -11.10
C SER A 83 -6.65 -4.51 -11.32
N SER A 84 -6.11 -3.68 -10.43
CA SER A 84 -6.28 -2.24 -10.47
C SER A 84 -5.44 -1.57 -11.56
N LEU A 85 -4.23 -2.08 -11.84
CA LEU A 85 -3.47 -1.69 -13.02
C LEU A 85 -4.24 -2.06 -14.30
N LYS A 86 -4.79 -3.27 -14.36
CA LYS A 86 -5.55 -3.76 -15.52
C LYS A 86 -6.79 -2.91 -15.80
N LEU A 87 -7.50 -2.47 -14.76
CA LEU A 87 -8.63 -1.55 -14.89
C LEU A 87 -8.26 -0.21 -15.54
N ASN A 88 -7.00 0.21 -15.41
CA ASN A 88 -6.45 1.42 -16.02
C ASN A 88 -5.70 1.15 -17.33
N GLY A 89 -5.77 -0.07 -17.88
CA GLY A 89 -5.14 -0.43 -19.16
C GLY A 89 -3.67 -0.82 -19.07
N PHE A 90 -3.13 -1.04 -17.87
CA PHE A 90 -1.73 -1.41 -17.64
C PHE A 90 -1.59 -2.82 -17.05
N SER A 91 -0.40 -3.38 -17.14
CA SER A 91 0.02 -4.59 -16.45
C SER A 91 1.23 -4.32 -15.55
N THR A 92 1.57 -5.27 -14.69
CA THR A 92 2.79 -5.19 -13.87
C THR A 92 4.07 -5.16 -14.69
N ASP A 93 4.05 -5.69 -15.93
CA ASP A 93 5.21 -5.72 -16.82
C ASP A 93 5.50 -4.38 -17.49
N ASP A 94 4.49 -3.50 -17.54
CA ASP A 94 4.58 -2.13 -18.09
C ASP A 94 5.22 -1.15 -17.10
N VAL A 95 5.17 -1.46 -15.80
CA VAL A 95 5.78 -0.62 -14.75
C VAL A 95 7.29 -0.58 -14.94
N THR A 96 7.83 0.62 -15.14
CA THR A 96 9.25 0.84 -15.41
C THR A 96 10.05 1.10 -14.15
N ASP A 97 9.43 1.71 -13.15
CA ASP A 97 10.08 2.18 -11.93
C ASP A 97 9.15 2.02 -10.73
N VAL A 98 9.73 1.73 -9.56
CA VAL A 98 8.98 1.65 -8.30
C VAL A 98 9.67 2.51 -7.25
N LEU A 99 8.92 3.45 -6.68
CA LEU A 99 9.37 4.35 -5.62
C LEU A 99 8.67 3.97 -4.33
N PHE A 100 9.40 3.45 -3.34
CA PHE A 100 8.83 3.17 -2.03
C PHE A 100 8.94 4.37 -1.12
N THR A 101 7.83 4.79 -0.55
CA THR A 101 7.83 5.77 0.54
C THR A 101 8.58 5.22 1.75
N HIS A 102 8.31 3.95 2.08
CA HIS A 102 8.99 3.13 3.07
C HIS A 102 8.67 1.65 2.85
N LEU A 103 9.17 0.77 3.73
CA LEU A 103 9.14 -0.68 3.52
C LEU A 103 8.22 -1.45 4.48
N HIS A 104 7.14 -0.83 4.96
CA HIS A 104 6.08 -1.59 5.63
C HIS A 104 5.31 -2.46 4.63
N PHE A 105 4.66 -3.51 5.12
CA PHE A 105 4.05 -4.55 4.28
C PHE A 105 2.92 -4.00 3.39
N ASP A 106 2.21 -2.98 3.84
CA ASP A 106 1.13 -2.28 3.14
C ASP A 106 1.63 -1.34 2.04
N HIS A 107 2.94 -1.12 1.97
CA HIS A 107 3.61 -0.33 0.95
C HIS A 107 4.44 -1.20 0.00
N CYS A 108 5.25 -2.14 0.51
CA CYS A 108 6.14 -2.95 -0.32
C CYS A 108 5.65 -4.38 -0.59
N GLY A 109 4.51 -4.75 -0.01
CA GLY A 109 3.98 -6.11 -0.02
C GLY A 109 3.77 -6.68 -1.40
N GLY A 110 3.16 -5.90 -2.31
CA GLY A 110 2.86 -6.31 -3.69
C GLY A 110 4.02 -6.22 -4.67
N ALA A 111 5.22 -5.81 -4.25
CA ALA A 111 6.40 -5.79 -5.11
C ALA A 111 6.92 -7.19 -5.47
N THR A 112 6.50 -8.20 -4.71
CA THR A 112 6.97 -9.58 -4.78
C THR A 112 5.81 -10.53 -4.55
N LYS A 113 5.84 -11.71 -5.17
CA LYS A 113 4.87 -12.78 -4.96
C LYS A 113 5.54 -14.07 -4.49
N ARG A 114 4.75 -14.97 -3.93
CA ARG A 114 5.19 -16.33 -3.59
C ARG A 114 4.97 -17.25 -4.79
N GLU A 115 6.00 -18.01 -5.16
CA GLU A 115 5.95 -19.05 -6.19
C GLU A 115 6.58 -20.32 -5.61
N GLY A 116 5.74 -21.28 -5.23
CA GLY A 116 6.14 -22.41 -4.39
C GLY A 116 6.77 -21.94 -3.07
N ASP A 117 7.98 -22.42 -2.80
CA ASP A 117 8.72 -22.05 -1.59
C ASP A 117 9.53 -20.75 -1.72
N LYS A 118 9.53 -20.13 -2.91
CA LYS A 118 10.33 -18.94 -3.20
C LYS A 118 9.49 -17.66 -3.17
N ILE A 119 10.15 -16.55 -2.84
CA ILE A 119 9.60 -15.20 -3.03
C ILE A 119 10.35 -14.62 -4.23
N ILE A 120 9.60 -14.22 -5.25
CA ILE A 120 10.14 -13.67 -6.50
C ILE A 120 9.61 -12.25 -6.73
N PRO A 121 10.34 -11.37 -7.44
CA PRO A 121 9.84 -10.07 -7.85
C PRO A 121 8.58 -10.20 -8.73
N LEU A 122 7.59 -9.34 -8.48
CA LEU A 122 6.43 -9.16 -9.36
C LEU A 122 6.64 -7.98 -10.32
N LEU A 123 7.35 -6.94 -9.85
CA LEU A 123 7.62 -5.72 -10.60
C LEU A 123 9.08 -5.68 -11.04
N LYS A 124 9.34 -5.06 -12.19
CA LYS A 124 10.71 -4.67 -12.57
C LYS A 124 11.17 -3.57 -11.62
N MET A 125 12.05 -3.91 -10.69
CA MET A 125 12.45 -2.99 -9.62
C MET A 125 13.65 -2.15 -10.04
N LEU A 126 13.42 -0.87 -10.32
CA LEU A 126 14.42 0.18 -10.21
C LEU A 126 14.09 1.00 -8.95
N VAL A 127 14.77 0.73 -7.84
CA VAL A 127 14.50 1.36 -6.54
C VAL A 127 15.24 2.68 -6.43
N PHE A 128 14.53 3.80 -6.38
CA PHE A 128 15.10 5.10 -6.03
C PHE A 128 14.54 5.59 -4.69
N GLY A 129 15.40 5.56 -3.67
CA GLY A 129 15.28 6.36 -2.44
C GLY A 129 14.19 5.92 -1.45
N VAL A 130 14.60 5.45 -0.27
CA VAL A 130 13.78 5.64 0.93
C VAL A 130 13.82 7.14 1.23
N LEU A 131 12.69 7.83 1.17
CA LEU A 131 12.59 9.22 1.63
C LEU A 131 12.83 9.24 3.14
N LYS A 132 14.09 9.35 3.56
CA LYS A 132 14.43 9.64 4.95
C LYS A 132 13.89 11.04 5.25
N ASN A 133 13.05 11.12 6.29
CA ASN A 133 12.63 12.36 6.93
C ASN A 133 13.80 13.35 6.97
N ILE A 134 13.61 14.49 6.30
CA ILE A 134 14.42 15.68 6.53
C ILE A 134 14.03 16.12 7.94
N GLY A 135 14.97 15.99 8.88
CA GLY A 135 14.72 16.07 10.31
C GLY A 135 13.89 17.28 10.73
N THR A 136 13.05 17.06 11.73
CA THR A 136 12.32 18.07 12.49
C THR A 136 13.29 19.14 13.00
N GLY A 137 13.23 20.34 12.41
CA GLY A 137 13.76 21.54 13.05
C GLY A 137 12.91 21.84 14.28
N GLN A 138 13.33 21.34 15.43
CA GLN A 138 12.97 21.95 16.71
C GLN A 138 13.79 23.25 16.83
N THR A 139 13.09 24.38 16.84
CA THR A 139 13.51 25.64 17.45
C THR A 139 12.86 25.76 18.81
#